data_AF-A0A2X2BJ89-F1
#
_entry.id   AF-A0A2X2BJ89-F1
#
_cell.length_a   1.000
_cell.length_b   1.000
_cell.length_c   1.000
_cell.angle_alpha   90.00
_cell.angle_beta   90.00
_cell.angle_gamma   90.00
#
_symmetry.space_group_name_H-M   'P 1'
#
loop_
_entity.id
_entity.type
_entity.pdbx_description
1 polymer ?
#
loop_
_entity_poly.entity_id
_entity_poly.type
_entity_poly.pdbx_seq_one_letter_code
_entity_poly.pdbx_strand_id
1 'polypeptide(L)'
;MAEDSDLEKTEEPTPHKREKAKKDGQIVRSKELSSVLMILGGVSLLWMSGRFITRELYAMLTEGFTFNHHIIGNENLLIPRFASLMKQAVFALSPVFLGLVLVAIGGSAVLGGINFSSKSIKFDPKKWNPISGLKRIFSMNALAELFKAILKSLFVGLAATVFLWHNWNDILHLITLPPLSALANAMQLLIFAVYIAVFYAYPDGGIRYYFSNS
;
A
#
# COMPACT_ATOMS: atom_id res chain seq x y z
N MET A 1 -34.41 -35.63 20.56
CA MET A 1 -33.80 -35.44 21.90
C MET A 1 -32.30 -35.47 21.74
N ALA A 2 -31.69 -34.29 21.94
CA ALA A 2 -30.27 -33.96 22.23
C ALA A 2 -29.91 -32.68 21.46
N GLU A 3 -30.46 -31.56 21.94
CA GLU A 3 -29.89 -30.23 21.76
C GLU A 3 -28.57 -30.12 22.56
N ASP A 4 -27.81 -29.05 22.30
CA ASP A 4 -26.62 -28.55 22.99
C ASP A 4 -25.23 -29.13 22.64
N SER A 5 -24.44 -28.32 21.91
CA SER A 5 -23.06 -27.90 22.26
C SER A 5 -22.24 -27.29 21.11
N ASP A 6 -22.89 -26.66 20.10
CA ASP A 6 -22.18 -25.85 19.08
C ASP A 6 -22.05 -24.36 19.48
N LEU A 7 -22.40 -24.03 20.72
CA LEU A 7 -22.12 -22.76 21.38
C LEU A 7 -20.77 -22.90 22.12
N GLU A 8 -19.85 -21.96 21.85
CA GLU A 8 -18.53 -21.81 22.47
C GLU A 8 -17.38 -22.70 21.92
N LYS A 9 -16.83 -22.27 20.78
CA LYS A 9 -15.37 -22.32 20.61
C LYS A 9 -14.84 -20.90 20.47
N THR A 10 -15.00 -20.17 21.56
CA THR A 10 -14.49 -18.83 21.82
C THR A 10 -13.16 -18.87 22.58
N GLU A 11 -12.52 -20.04 22.69
CA GLU A 11 -11.21 -20.15 23.33
C GLU A 11 -10.09 -19.83 22.33
N GLU A 12 -9.22 -18.93 22.76
CA GLU A 12 -7.96 -18.65 22.09
C GLU A 12 -7.18 -19.96 21.86
N PRO A 13 -6.49 -20.09 20.70
CA PRO A 13 -5.69 -21.27 20.43
C PRO A 13 -4.63 -21.43 21.53
N THR A 14 -4.67 -22.56 22.24
CA THR A 14 -3.67 -22.92 23.26
C THR A 14 -2.24 -22.69 22.74
N PRO A 15 -1.28 -22.33 23.62
CA PRO A 15 0.10 -22.00 23.23
C PRO A 15 0.71 -23.05 22.28
N HIS A 16 0.41 -24.32 22.51
CA HIS A 16 0.85 -25.44 21.70
C HIS A 16 0.26 -25.45 20.27
N LYS A 17 -1.00 -25.03 20.09
CA LYS A 17 -1.62 -24.83 18.76
C LYS A 17 -1.01 -23.64 18.02
N ARG A 18 -0.72 -22.52 18.71
CA ARG A 18 -0.02 -21.36 18.12
C ARG A 18 1.39 -21.74 17.66
N GLU A 19 2.11 -22.51 18.47
CA GLU A 19 3.46 -22.98 18.14
C GLU A 19 3.45 -23.98 16.97
N LYS A 20 2.45 -24.86 16.91
CA LYS A 20 2.26 -25.79 15.79
C LYS A 20 1.87 -25.07 14.50
N ALA A 21 1.01 -24.04 14.57
CA ALA A 21 0.69 -23.18 13.43
C ALA A 21 1.90 -22.40 12.91
N LYS A 22 2.76 -21.89 13.82
CA LYS A 22 4.06 -21.30 13.46
C LYS A 22 4.98 -22.33 12.78
N LYS A 23 5.12 -23.55 13.34
CA LYS A 23 5.92 -24.64 12.75
C LYS A 23 5.39 -25.12 11.40
N ASP A 24 4.07 -25.08 11.18
CA ASP A 24 3.43 -25.42 9.91
C ASP A 24 3.40 -24.24 8.91
N GLY A 25 3.97 -23.08 9.27
CA GLY A 25 4.10 -21.89 8.41
C GLY A 25 2.84 -21.02 8.30
N GLN A 26 1.79 -21.32 9.05
CA GLN A 26 0.57 -20.51 9.15
C GLN A 26 0.76 -19.41 10.18
N ILE A 27 1.70 -18.50 9.92
CA ILE A 27 1.84 -17.29 10.72
C ILE A 27 0.72 -16.34 10.31
N VAL A 28 -0.20 -16.06 11.25
CA VAL A 28 -1.27 -15.09 11.05
C VAL A 28 -0.63 -13.72 10.89
N ARG A 29 -0.54 -13.26 9.65
CA ARG A 29 -0.07 -11.91 9.32
C ARG A 29 -1.26 -10.96 9.43
N SER A 30 -1.11 -9.85 10.16
CA SER A 30 -2.08 -8.76 10.05
C SER A 30 -1.96 -8.15 8.65
N LYS A 31 -2.91 -8.49 7.79
CA LYS A 31 -2.99 -7.95 6.41
C LYS A 31 -2.99 -6.43 6.43
N GLU A 32 -3.63 -5.83 7.44
CA GLU A 32 -3.70 -4.39 7.63
C GLU A 32 -2.33 -3.76 7.91
N LEU A 33 -1.52 -4.37 8.79
CA LEU A 33 -0.22 -3.80 9.16
C LEU A 33 0.78 -3.86 8.01
N SER A 34 0.73 -4.92 7.19
CA SER A 34 1.53 -5.01 5.98
C SER A 34 1.13 -3.94 4.96
N SER A 35 -0.16 -3.65 4.81
CA SER A 35 -0.64 -2.58 3.93
C SER A 35 -0.20 -1.20 4.41
N VAL A 36 -0.29 -0.93 5.72
CA VAL A 36 0.17 0.33 6.32
C VAL A 36 1.67 0.52 6.11
N LEU A 37 2.49 -0.50 6.37
CA LEU A 37 3.93 -0.42 6.13
C LEU A 37 4.28 -0.12 4.68
N MET A 38 3.58 -0.75 3.73
CA MET A 38 3.81 -0.50 2.30
C MET A 38 3.45 0.93 1.91
N ILE A 39 2.33 1.46 2.40
CA ILE A 39 1.90 2.82 2.11
C ILE A 39 2.87 3.83 2.74
N LEU A 40 3.14 3.71 4.04
CA LEU A 40 4.05 4.63 4.76
C LEU A 40 5.47 4.55 4.21
N GLY A 41 5.98 3.35 3.94
CA GLY A 41 7.28 3.15 3.33
C GLY A 41 7.36 3.75 1.92
N GLY A 42 6.34 3.53 1.09
CA GLY A 42 6.26 4.11 -0.25
C GLY A 42 6.23 5.64 -0.25
N VAL A 43 5.42 6.24 0.62
CA VAL A 43 5.34 7.70 0.78
C VAL A 43 6.65 8.28 1.33
N SER A 44 7.28 7.60 2.29
CA SER A 44 8.60 8.01 2.82
C SER A 44 9.67 7.98 1.73
N LEU A 45 9.68 6.93 0.89
CA LEU A 45 10.59 6.82 -0.24
C LEU A 45 10.34 7.90 -1.29
N LEU A 46 9.08 8.21 -1.59
CA LEU A 46 8.73 9.32 -2.48
C LEU A 46 9.20 10.67 -1.92
N TRP A 47 9.08 10.87 -0.60
CA TRP A 47 9.57 12.09 0.05
C TRP A 47 11.11 12.20 -0.02
N MET A 48 11.83 11.13 0.33
CA MET A 48 13.30 11.09 0.31
C MET A 48 13.86 11.21 -1.11
N SER A 49 13.21 10.54 -2.08
CA SER A 49 13.62 10.53 -3.48
C SER A 49 13.04 11.71 -4.27
N GLY A 50 12.18 12.53 -3.66
CA GLY A 50 11.37 13.52 -4.36
C GLY A 50 12.21 14.51 -5.16
N ARG A 51 13.25 15.09 -4.55
CA ARG A 51 14.16 16.02 -5.25
C ARG A 51 14.82 15.41 -6.49
N PHE A 52 15.21 14.14 -6.39
CA PHE A 52 15.82 13.41 -7.50
C PHE A 52 14.79 13.18 -8.61
N ILE A 53 13.59 12.67 -8.27
CA ILE A 53 12.50 12.44 -9.22
C ILE A 53 12.10 13.74 -9.94
N THR A 54 11.89 14.83 -9.19
CA THR A 54 11.51 16.13 -9.73
C THR A 54 12.58 16.64 -10.72
N ARG A 55 13.87 16.49 -10.40
CA ARG A 55 14.97 16.90 -11.28
C ARG A 55 14.99 16.10 -12.58
N GLU A 56 14.89 14.77 -12.50
CA GLU A 56 14.91 13.91 -13.68
C GLU A 56 13.68 14.13 -14.56
N LEU A 57 12.49 14.28 -13.97
CA LEU A 57 11.27 14.60 -14.73
C LEU A 57 11.38 15.97 -15.42
N TYR A 58 11.96 16.97 -14.75
CA TYR A 58 12.19 18.29 -15.34
C TYR A 58 13.17 18.23 -16.53
N ALA A 59 14.26 17.50 -16.39
CA ALA A 59 15.21 17.26 -17.48
C ALA A 59 14.51 16.58 -18.67
N MET A 60 13.73 15.53 -18.38
CA MET A 60 12.99 14.76 -19.38
C MET A 60 11.94 15.60 -20.11
N LEU A 61 11.23 16.50 -19.42
CA LEU A 61 10.29 17.44 -20.02
C LEU A 61 11.01 18.47 -20.88
N THR A 62 12.13 19.01 -20.41
CA THR A 62 12.93 19.99 -21.17
C THR A 62 13.49 19.35 -22.44
N GLU A 63 13.99 18.12 -22.36
CA GLU A 63 14.43 17.34 -23.52
C GLU A 63 13.25 16.93 -24.42
N GLY A 64 12.09 16.61 -23.86
CA GLY A 64 10.90 16.25 -24.64
C GLY A 64 10.29 17.42 -25.42
N PHE A 65 10.32 18.62 -24.84
CA PHE A 65 9.71 19.83 -25.43
C PHE A 65 10.69 20.75 -26.17
N THR A 66 11.99 20.44 -26.17
CA THR A 66 12.96 21.12 -27.04
C THR A 66 12.85 20.57 -28.47
N PHE A 67 12.00 21.21 -29.27
CA PHE A 67 11.83 20.91 -30.68
C PHE A 67 13.04 21.40 -31.49
N ASN A 68 14.02 20.53 -31.70
CA ASN A 68 15.10 20.80 -32.64
C ASN A 68 14.62 20.44 -34.06
N HIS A 69 14.59 21.43 -34.96
CA HIS A 69 14.12 21.28 -36.35
C HIS A 69 14.85 20.17 -37.12
N HIS A 70 16.08 19.82 -36.73
CA HIS A 70 16.84 18.70 -37.31
C HIS A 70 16.30 17.31 -36.98
N ILE A 71 15.50 17.15 -35.93
CA ILE A 71 14.96 15.84 -35.52
C ILE A 71 13.71 15.49 -36.32
N ILE A 72 12.92 16.50 -36.70
CA ILE A 72 11.68 16.32 -37.47
C ILE A 72 11.99 15.83 -38.90
N GLY A 73 13.14 16.22 -39.45
CA GLY A 73 13.56 15.81 -40.80
C GLY A 73 14.21 14.43 -40.89
N ASN A 74 14.38 13.71 -39.77
CA ASN A 74 15.12 12.45 -39.77
C ASN A 74 14.47 11.40 -38.85
N GLU A 75 13.55 10.60 -39.41
CA GLU A 75 12.79 9.55 -38.72
C GLU A 75 13.67 8.57 -37.93
N ASN A 76 14.91 8.34 -38.37
CA ASN A 76 15.87 7.47 -37.70
C ASN A 76 16.28 7.94 -36.29
N LEU A 77 16.05 9.20 -35.95
CA LEU A 77 16.39 9.79 -34.64
C LEU A 77 15.24 9.74 -33.63
N LEU A 78 14.01 9.43 -34.07
CA LEU A 78 12.83 9.41 -33.20
C LEU A 78 12.84 8.22 -32.23
N ILE A 79 13.09 7.00 -32.73
CA ILE A 79 13.10 5.77 -31.91
C ILE A 79 14.19 5.81 -30.83
N PRO A 80 15.46 6.14 -31.12
CA PRO A 80 16.51 6.24 -30.10
C PRO A 80 16.21 7.31 -29.04
N ARG A 81 15.60 8.43 -29.43
CA ARG A 81 15.23 9.51 -28.50
C ARG A 81 14.10 9.07 -27.57
N PHE A 82 13.06 8.43 -28.09
CA PHE A 82 12.01 7.86 -27.27
C PHE A 82 12.56 6.82 -26.28
N ALA A 83 13.46 5.93 -26.74
CA ALA A 83 14.12 4.96 -25.87
C ALA A 83 14.95 5.62 -24.76
N SER A 84 15.60 6.75 -25.04
CA SER A 84 16.34 7.53 -24.03
C SER A 84 15.41 8.11 -22.96
N LEU A 85 14.29 8.73 -23.37
CA LEU A 85 13.30 9.27 -22.44
C LEU A 85 12.69 8.16 -21.57
N MET A 86 12.40 6.99 -22.15
CA MET A 86 11.91 5.83 -21.38
C MET A 86 12.94 5.33 -20.36
N LYS A 87 14.22 5.27 -20.73
CA LYS A 87 15.30 4.92 -19.78
C LYS A 87 15.40 5.94 -18.64
N GLN A 88 15.29 7.22 -18.95
CA GLN A 88 15.32 8.29 -17.94
C GLN A 88 14.12 8.20 -16.98
N ALA A 89 12.92 7.92 -17.49
CA ALA A 89 11.74 7.70 -16.65
C ALA A 89 11.91 6.50 -15.69
N VAL A 90 12.43 5.37 -16.20
CA VAL A 90 12.71 4.19 -15.37
C VAL A 90 13.78 4.50 -14.32
N PHE A 91 14.85 5.20 -14.71
CA PHE A 91 15.91 5.60 -13.80
C PHE A 91 15.40 6.53 -12.69
N ALA A 92 14.57 7.51 -13.04
CA ALA A 92 13.95 8.43 -12.08
C ALA A 92 13.12 7.71 -11.01
N LEU A 93 12.37 6.67 -11.40
CA LEU A 93 11.51 5.90 -10.49
C LEU A 93 12.24 4.74 -9.77
N SER A 94 13.43 4.36 -10.24
CA SER A 94 14.21 3.26 -9.68
C SER A 94 14.40 3.29 -8.15
N PRO A 95 14.71 4.42 -7.48
CA PRO A 95 14.87 4.42 -6.02
C PRO A 95 13.59 4.08 -5.28
N VAL A 96 12.42 4.46 -5.81
CA VAL A 96 11.12 4.15 -5.20
C VAL A 96 10.81 2.67 -5.36
N PHE A 97 10.99 2.10 -6.56
CA PHE A 97 10.73 0.68 -6.79
C PHE A 97 11.67 -0.22 -5.98
N LEU A 98 12.98 0.06 -6.00
CA LEU A 98 13.96 -0.70 -5.22
C LEU A 98 13.67 -0.56 -3.72
N GLY A 99 13.37 0.65 -3.25
CA GLY A 99 12.99 0.88 -1.86
C GLY A 99 11.73 0.12 -1.47
N LEU A 100 10.70 0.08 -2.31
CA LEU A 100 9.47 -0.68 -2.04
C LEU A 100 9.71 -2.19 -1.96
N VAL A 101 10.62 -2.73 -2.77
CA VAL A 101 11.05 -4.13 -2.65
C VAL A 101 11.71 -4.38 -1.29
N LEU A 102 12.57 -3.47 -0.84
CA LEU A 102 13.20 -3.56 0.49
C LEU A 102 12.18 -3.43 1.62
N VAL A 103 11.20 -2.52 1.51
CA VAL A 103 10.10 -2.39 2.48
C VAL A 103 9.24 -3.65 2.50
N ALA A 104 8.94 -4.25 1.36
CA ALA A 104 8.14 -5.48 1.28
C ALA A 104 8.86 -6.67 1.94
N ILE A 105 10.16 -6.84 1.64
CA ILE A 105 10.98 -7.92 2.22
C ILE A 105 11.21 -7.68 3.71
N GLY A 106 11.66 -6.48 4.08
CA GLY A 106 11.94 -6.09 5.46
C GLY A 106 10.69 -6.07 6.33
N GLY A 107 9.59 -5.51 5.84
CA GLY A 107 8.29 -5.52 6.51
C GLY A 107 7.77 -6.93 6.72
N SER A 108 7.92 -7.83 5.74
CA SER A 108 7.58 -9.24 5.91
C SER A 108 8.43 -9.92 6.98
N ALA A 109 9.73 -9.62 7.04
CA ALA A 109 10.64 -10.15 8.05
C ALA A 109 10.28 -9.66 9.46
N VAL A 110 9.98 -8.36 9.62
CA VAL A 110 9.63 -7.74 10.90
C VAL A 110 8.27 -8.19 11.42
N LEU A 111 7.25 -8.29 10.55
CA LEU A 111 5.87 -8.56 10.98
C LEU A 111 5.56 -10.04 11.28
N GLY A 112 6.40 -10.97 10.83
CA GLY A 112 6.11 -12.40 11.00
C GLY A 112 7.28 -13.36 10.86
N GLY A 113 8.52 -12.88 10.67
CA GLY A 113 9.69 -13.72 10.42
C GLY A 113 9.67 -14.38 9.03
N ILE A 114 10.86 -14.66 8.48
CA ILE A 114 11.00 -15.40 7.22
C ILE A 114 10.81 -16.89 7.55
N ASN A 115 9.59 -17.41 7.36
CA ASN A 115 9.30 -18.82 7.64
C ASN A 115 8.92 -19.55 6.34
N PHE A 116 9.85 -20.35 5.81
CA PHE A 116 9.63 -21.20 4.65
C PHE A 116 9.02 -22.53 5.10
N SER A 117 7.70 -22.70 4.93
CA SER A 117 7.04 -23.99 5.21
C SER A 117 6.69 -24.71 3.91
N SER A 118 7.37 -25.84 3.68
CA SER A 118 7.07 -26.77 2.58
C SER A 118 5.70 -27.45 2.71
N LYS A 119 5.08 -27.43 3.91
CA LYS A 119 3.74 -27.99 4.14
C LYS A 119 2.60 -27.14 3.59
N SER A 120 2.81 -25.83 3.39
CA SER A 120 1.77 -24.93 2.87
C SER A 120 1.47 -25.13 1.37
N ILE A 121 2.27 -25.93 0.66
CA ILE A 121 2.08 -26.25 -0.77
C ILE A 121 1.14 -27.47 -0.96
N LYS A 122 0.76 -28.18 0.10
CA LYS A 122 -0.17 -29.31 -0.03
C LYS A 122 -1.57 -28.82 -0.41
N PHE A 123 -2.10 -29.38 -1.51
CA PHE A 123 -3.47 -29.17 -1.95
C PHE A 123 -4.45 -29.71 -0.89
N ASP A 124 -5.30 -28.85 -0.34
CA ASP A 124 -6.31 -29.23 0.65
C ASP A 124 -7.71 -29.14 0.03
N PRO A 125 -8.33 -30.28 -0.32
CA PRO A 125 -9.66 -30.31 -0.95
C PRO A 125 -10.77 -29.81 -0.03
N LYS A 126 -10.55 -29.71 1.29
CA LYS A 126 -11.55 -29.14 2.22
C LYS A 126 -11.74 -27.64 2.04
N LYS A 127 -10.77 -26.93 1.45
CA LYS A 127 -10.88 -25.49 1.15
C LYS A 127 -11.80 -25.18 -0.04
N TRP A 128 -12.26 -26.19 -0.78
CA TRP A 128 -13.07 -26.04 -1.99
C TRP A 128 -14.58 -26.20 -1.78
N ASN A 129 -15.07 -26.38 -0.55
CA ASN A 129 -16.51 -26.52 -0.32
C ASN A 129 -17.23 -25.14 -0.39
N PRO A 130 -18.01 -24.87 -1.46
CA PRO A 130 -18.63 -23.56 -1.68
C PRO A 130 -19.68 -23.20 -0.61
N ILE A 131 -20.33 -24.20 0.00
CA ILE A 131 -21.34 -24.01 1.04
C ILE A 131 -20.70 -23.44 2.31
N SER A 132 -19.52 -23.94 2.68
CA SER A 132 -18.75 -23.41 3.82
C SER A 132 -18.22 -21.99 3.56
N GLY A 133 -17.89 -21.66 2.30
CA GLY A 133 -17.50 -20.32 1.88
C GLY A 133 -18.64 -19.31 1.99
N LEU A 134 -19.83 -19.68 1.50
CA LEU A 134 -21.06 -18.87 1.61
C LEU A 134 -21.44 -18.60 3.08
N LYS A 135 -21.42 -19.63 3.95
CA LYS A 135 -21.69 -19.45 5.39
C LYS A 135 -20.68 -18.51 6.05
N ARG A 136 -19.41 -18.50 5.59
CA ARG A 136 -18.38 -17.58 6.09
C ARG A 136 -18.67 -16.13 5.68
N ILE A 137 -19.12 -15.91 4.45
CA ILE A 137 -19.49 -14.59 3.90
C ILE A 137 -20.75 -14.04 4.59
N PHE A 138 -21.72 -14.89 4.93
CA PHE A 138 -22.96 -14.51 5.64
C PHE A 138 -22.88 -14.72 7.17
N SER A 139 -21.67 -14.70 7.74
CA SER A 139 -21.50 -14.82 9.18
C SER A 139 -21.63 -13.47 9.89
N MET A 140 -21.99 -13.47 11.18
CA MET A 140 -22.00 -12.26 12.02
C MET A 140 -20.64 -11.55 12.02
N ASN A 141 -19.55 -12.32 11.89
CA ASN A 141 -18.19 -11.81 11.78
C ASN A 141 -17.99 -11.02 10.48
N ALA A 142 -18.51 -11.50 9.34
CA ALA A 142 -18.43 -10.79 8.07
C ALA A 142 -19.24 -9.48 8.09
N LEU A 143 -20.40 -9.46 8.75
CA LEU A 143 -21.18 -8.23 8.94
C LEU A 143 -20.43 -7.21 9.82
N ALA A 144 -19.79 -7.68 10.89
CA ALA A 144 -18.94 -6.84 11.74
C ALA A 144 -17.70 -6.31 10.99
N GLU A 145 -17.06 -7.12 10.14
CA GLU A 145 -15.96 -6.68 9.28
C GLU A 145 -16.42 -5.65 8.25
N LEU A 146 -17.59 -5.84 7.63
CA LEU A 146 -18.17 -4.87 6.69
C LEU A 146 -18.44 -3.54 7.39
N PHE A 147 -19.06 -3.56 8.57
CA PHE A 147 -19.32 -2.36 9.35
C PHE A 147 -18.03 -1.61 9.70
N LYS A 148 -16.99 -2.33 10.14
CA LYS A 148 -15.66 -1.74 10.38
C LYS A 148 -15.06 -1.14 9.11
N ALA A 149 -15.20 -1.81 7.97
CA ALA A 149 -14.69 -1.32 6.69
C ALA A 149 -15.41 -0.04 6.23
N ILE A 150 -16.74 0.04 6.40
CA ILE A 150 -17.53 1.24 6.12
C ILE A 150 -17.09 2.40 7.02
N LEU A 151 -16.95 2.16 8.33
CA LEU A 151 -16.48 3.18 9.26
C LEU A 151 -15.08 3.68 8.88
N LYS A 152 -14.13 2.78 8.62
CA LYS A 152 -12.77 3.16 8.18
C LYS A 152 -12.81 3.99 6.89
N SER A 153 -13.61 3.57 5.91
CA SER A 153 -13.79 4.32 4.65
C SER A 153 -14.35 5.71 4.89
N LEU A 154 -15.34 5.84 5.78
CA LEU A 154 -15.93 7.13 6.15
C LEU A 154 -14.90 8.05 6.83
N PHE A 155 -14.10 7.53 7.76
CA PHE A 155 -13.03 8.31 8.40
C PHE A 155 -12.00 8.81 7.39
N VAL A 156 -11.56 7.95 6.47
CA VAL A 156 -10.62 8.35 5.40
C VAL A 156 -11.25 9.38 4.47
N GLY A 157 -12.52 9.19 4.08
CA GLY A 157 -13.25 10.13 3.22
C GLY A 157 -13.43 11.51 3.87
N LEU A 158 -13.79 11.55 5.16
CA LEU A 158 -13.87 12.79 5.93
C LEU A 158 -12.50 13.47 6.04
N ALA A 159 -11.44 12.71 6.36
CA ALA A 159 -10.09 13.25 6.45
C ALA A 159 -9.63 13.83 5.11
N ALA A 160 -9.88 13.14 4.00
CA ALA A 160 -9.58 13.64 2.65
C ALA A 160 -10.37 14.92 2.34
N THR A 161 -11.65 14.99 2.72
CA THR A 161 -12.51 16.16 2.47
C THR A 161 -12.01 17.37 3.27
N VAL A 162 -11.71 17.19 4.55
CA VAL A 162 -11.15 18.23 5.42
C VAL A 162 -9.77 18.68 4.91
N PHE A 163 -8.92 17.74 4.49
CA PHE A 163 -7.61 18.05 3.92
C PHE A 163 -7.74 18.92 2.68
N LEU A 164 -8.61 18.54 1.73
CA LEU A 164 -8.85 19.32 0.51
C LEU A 164 -9.43 20.70 0.81
N TRP A 165 -10.36 20.79 1.77
CA TRP A 165 -10.93 22.07 2.17
C TRP A 165 -9.88 23.00 2.79
N HIS A 166 -9.03 22.46 3.67
CA HIS A 166 -8.00 23.24 4.36
C HIS A 166 -6.88 23.70 3.40
N ASN A 167 -6.46 22.84 2.47
CA ASN A 167 -5.39 23.10 1.53
C ASN A 167 -5.90 23.64 0.18
N TRP A 168 -7.18 24.04 0.09
CA TRP A 168 -7.79 24.49 -1.17
C TRP A 168 -7.01 25.64 -1.81
N ASN A 169 -6.63 26.63 -0.99
CA ASN A 169 -5.85 27.78 -1.45
C ASN A 169 -4.45 27.37 -1.92
N ASP A 170 -3.78 26.45 -1.23
CA ASP A 170 -2.45 25.97 -1.61
C ASP A 170 -2.50 25.18 -2.92
N ILE A 171 -3.54 24.35 -3.10
CA ILE A 171 -3.78 23.63 -4.35
C ILE A 171 -3.99 24.60 -5.51
N LEU A 172 -4.79 25.65 -5.32
CA LEU A 172 -5.00 26.70 -6.34
C LEU A 172 -3.70 27.48 -6.62
N HIS A 173 -2.89 27.73 -5.58
CA HIS A 173 -1.62 28.43 -5.70
C HIS A 173 -0.61 27.66 -6.56
N LEU A 174 -0.71 26.32 -6.66
CA LEU A 174 0.14 25.53 -7.55
C LEU A 174 0.11 26.00 -9.01
N ILE A 175 -1.02 26.55 -9.47
CA ILE A 175 -1.21 27.02 -10.85
C ILE A 175 -0.34 28.25 -11.15
N THR A 176 -0.02 29.07 -10.14
CA THR A 176 0.76 30.29 -10.33
C THR A 176 2.26 30.07 -10.16
N LEU A 177 2.68 28.87 -9.75
CA LEU A 177 4.08 28.53 -9.51
C LEU A 177 4.80 28.07 -10.78
N PRO A 178 6.12 28.32 -10.90
CA PRO A 178 6.95 27.69 -11.92
C PRO A 178 6.85 26.16 -11.86
N PRO A 179 6.93 25.43 -12.99
CA PRO A 179 6.66 23.98 -13.03
C PRO A 179 7.45 23.15 -12.02
N LEU A 180 8.72 23.49 -11.78
CA LEU A 180 9.57 22.78 -10.82
C LEU A 180 9.07 22.95 -9.38
N SER A 181 8.73 24.18 -8.99
CA SER A 181 8.20 24.50 -7.66
C SER A 181 6.79 23.96 -7.47
N ALA A 182 5.96 24.02 -8.52
CA ALA A 182 4.61 23.44 -8.52
C ALA A 182 4.67 21.93 -8.29
N LEU A 183 5.54 21.21 -8.99
CA LEU A 183 5.71 19.77 -8.84
C LEU A 183 6.20 19.39 -7.43
N ALA A 184 7.19 20.13 -6.89
CA ALA A 184 7.70 19.89 -5.55
C ALA A 184 6.62 20.11 -4.47
N ASN A 185 5.85 21.20 -4.57
CA ASN A 185 4.78 21.51 -3.63
C ASN A 185 3.60 20.53 -3.76
N ALA A 186 3.24 20.15 -4.99
CA ALA A 186 2.22 19.12 -5.23
C ALA A 186 2.61 17.78 -4.61
N MET A 187 3.87 17.36 -4.76
CA MET A 187 4.38 16.15 -4.10
C MET A 187 4.25 16.24 -2.58
N GLN A 188 4.62 17.37 -1.98
CA GLN A 188 4.50 17.57 -0.53
C GLN A 188 3.03 17.48 -0.06
N LEU A 189 2.11 18.15 -0.76
CA LEU A 189 0.68 18.08 -0.45
C LEU A 189 0.16 16.64 -0.53
N LEU A 190 0.52 15.89 -1.59
CA LEU A 190 0.15 14.48 -1.72
C LEU A 190 0.72 13.62 -0.58
N ILE A 191 1.98 13.83 -0.21
CA ILE A 191 2.62 13.10 0.89
C ILE A 191 1.88 13.36 2.22
N PHE A 192 1.58 14.62 2.54
CA PHE A 192 0.80 14.97 3.72
C PHE A 192 -0.60 14.37 3.70
N ALA A 193 -1.28 14.42 2.55
CA ALA A 193 -2.61 13.83 2.38
C ALA A 193 -2.60 12.33 2.69
N VAL A 194 -1.60 11.58 2.20
CA VAL A 194 -1.50 10.14 2.44
C VAL A 194 -1.17 9.84 3.91
N TYR A 195 -0.28 10.61 4.56
CA TYR A 195 -0.01 10.42 5.98
C TYR A 195 -1.26 10.64 6.84
N ILE A 196 -2.03 11.69 6.56
CA ILE A 196 -3.31 11.95 7.23
C ILE A 196 -4.29 10.82 6.96
N ALA A 197 -4.45 10.39 5.70
CA ALA A 197 -5.33 9.29 5.34
C ALA A 197 -4.98 7.98 6.10
N VAL A 198 -3.69 7.65 6.21
CA VAL A 198 -3.23 6.48 6.98
C VAL A 198 -3.53 6.64 8.47
N PHE A 199 -3.28 7.83 9.04
CA PHE A 199 -3.58 8.10 10.44
C PHE A 199 -5.08 7.90 10.76
N TYR A 200 -5.97 8.42 9.91
CA TYR A 200 -7.42 8.29 10.08
C TYR A 200 -7.97 6.91 9.67
N ALA A 201 -7.30 6.17 8.80
CA ALA A 201 -7.67 4.80 8.47
C ALA A 201 -7.40 3.83 9.63
N TYR A 202 -6.45 4.17 10.52
CA TYR A 202 -5.99 3.33 11.62
C TYR A 202 -5.84 4.12 12.94
N PRO A 203 -6.92 4.76 13.44
CA PRO A 203 -6.87 5.65 14.60
C PRO A 203 -6.44 4.93 15.88
N ASP A 204 -6.73 3.63 15.99
CA ASP A 204 -6.42 2.83 17.17
C ASP A 204 -4.96 2.35 17.22
N GLY A 205 -4.19 2.60 16.16
CA GLY A 205 -2.94 1.89 15.87
C GLY A 205 -3.20 0.40 15.66
N GLY A 206 -2.95 -0.15 14.47
CA GLY A 206 -3.19 -1.56 14.12
C GLY A 206 -2.51 -2.63 15.03
N ILE A 207 -1.89 -2.20 16.12
CA ILE A 207 -1.26 -2.95 17.20
C ILE A 207 -2.29 -3.64 18.10
N ARG A 208 -3.51 -3.09 18.28
CA ARG A 208 -4.49 -3.68 19.21
C ARG A 208 -5.08 -5.02 18.72
N TYR A 209 -5.11 -5.25 17.40
CA TYR A 209 -5.42 -6.57 16.82
C TYR A 209 -4.31 -7.61 17.02
N TYR A 210 -3.07 -7.17 17.29
CA TYR A 210 -1.96 -8.09 17.54
C TYR A 210 -2.06 -8.70 18.95
N PHE A 211 -2.48 -7.93 19.95
CA PHE A 211 -2.54 -8.38 21.35
C PHE A 211 -3.86 -9.06 21.77
N SER A 212 -4.94 -8.87 21.02
CA SER A 212 -6.22 -9.55 21.31
C SER A 212 -6.29 -10.98 20.75
N ASN A 213 -5.27 -11.43 19.99
CA ASN A 213 -5.25 -12.75 19.37
C ASN A 213 -3.90 -13.47 19.49
N SER A 214 -2.94 -12.91 20.24
CA SER A 214 -1.60 -13.46 20.56
C SER A 214 -1.54 -14.07 21.94
#